data_AF-A0A432EW52-F1
#
_entry.id   AF-A0A432EW52-F1
#
_cell.length_a   1.000
_cell.length_b   1.000
_cell.length_c   1.000
_cell.angle_alpha   90.00
_cell.angle_beta   90.00
_cell.angle_gamma   90.00
#
_symmetry.space_group_name_H-M   'P 1'
#
loop_
_entity.id
_entity.type
_entity.pdbx_description
1 polymer ?
#
loop_
_entity_poly.entity_id
_entity_poly.type
_entity_poly.pdbx_seq_one_letter_code
_entity_poly.pdbx_strand_id
1 'polypeptide(L)'
;PYYIYLHDMVPGCEHLRTTVRTAEHLSRRLQGSIAGFNTPRVVCDAPGGGGKREISSYTLYDQEIGVSAWTSPTAKPGEIFYYYDPIHRLPNEGQALWANEPEINRRLAKFKAEAMAKAEATRV
;
A
#
# COMPACT_ATOMS: atom_id res chain seq x y z
N PRO A 1 -15.29 -17.13 -2.59
CA PRO A 1 -15.07 -15.66 -2.75
C PRO A 1 -13.65 -15.45 -3.28
N TYR A 2 -13.44 -14.50 -4.21
CA TYR A 2 -12.18 -14.43 -4.95
C TYR A 2 -11.24 -13.34 -4.44
N TYR A 3 -11.69 -12.08 -4.44
CA TYR A 3 -10.90 -10.95 -3.97
C TYR A 3 -11.67 -10.07 -3.00
N ILE A 4 -10.93 -9.50 -2.06
CA ILE A 4 -11.30 -8.30 -1.30
C ILE A 4 -10.31 -7.22 -1.71
N TYR A 5 -10.81 -6.11 -2.26
CA TYR A 5 -9.97 -5.00 -2.69
C TYR A 5 -9.78 -4.01 -1.55
N LEU A 6 -8.53 -3.60 -1.35
CA LEU A 6 -8.24 -2.30 -0.76
C LEU A 6 -8.80 -1.24 -1.71
N HIS A 7 -9.61 -0.33 -1.17
CA HIS A 7 -10.34 0.64 -1.97
C HIS A 7 -9.39 1.61 -2.69
N ASP A 8 -9.57 1.75 -4.01
CA ASP A 8 -8.76 2.61 -4.86
C ASP A 8 -8.76 4.09 -4.42
N MET A 9 -7.72 4.83 -4.81
CA MET A 9 -7.56 6.27 -4.55
C MET A 9 -8.43 7.11 -5.51
N VAL A 10 -9.74 6.85 -5.52
CA VAL A 10 -10.72 7.58 -6.32
C VAL A 10 -11.02 8.94 -5.66
N PRO A 11 -10.99 10.07 -6.41
CA PRO A 11 -11.33 11.38 -5.88
C PRO A 11 -12.70 11.40 -5.19
N GLY A 12 -12.78 12.01 -4.00
CA GLY A 12 -14.02 12.13 -3.23
C GLY A 12 -14.40 10.90 -2.39
N CYS A 13 -13.72 9.75 -2.57
CA CYS A 13 -14.03 8.51 -1.84
C CYS A 13 -13.13 8.25 -0.63
N GLU A 14 -12.31 9.22 -0.20
CA GLU A 14 -11.31 8.97 0.85
C GLU A 14 -11.89 8.47 2.18
N HIS A 15 -13.06 8.97 2.56
CA HIS A 15 -13.78 8.57 3.77
C HIS A 15 -14.28 7.11 3.77
N LEU A 16 -14.33 6.45 2.61
CA LEU A 16 -14.68 5.03 2.47
C LEU A 16 -13.45 4.11 2.55
N ARG A 17 -12.25 4.69 2.47
CA ARG A 17 -11.00 3.94 2.37
C ARG A 17 -10.50 3.53 3.76
N THR A 18 -9.62 2.54 3.76
CA THR A 18 -8.87 2.11 4.95
C THR A 18 -7.38 2.05 4.63
N THR A 19 -6.56 1.77 5.64
CA THR A 19 -5.11 1.66 5.50
C THR A 19 -4.68 0.30 4.97
N VAL A 20 -3.53 0.24 4.30
CA VAL A 20 -2.87 -1.03 3.92
C VAL A 20 -2.69 -1.92 5.16
N ARG A 21 -2.29 -1.34 6.31
CA ARG A 21 -2.16 -2.10 7.56
C ARG A 21 -3.45 -2.78 8.01
N THR A 22 -4.59 -2.09 7.88
CA THR A 22 -5.90 -2.65 8.25
C THR A 22 -6.26 -3.81 7.33
N ALA A 23 -6.03 -3.65 6.02
CA ALA A 23 -6.29 -4.70 5.04
C ALA A 23 -5.36 -5.92 5.23
N GLU A 24 -4.09 -5.69 5.55
CA GLU A 24 -3.13 -6.76 5.90
C GLU A 24 -3.58 -7.52 7.16
N HIS A 25 -4.01 -6.80 8.20
CA HIS A 25 -4.55 -7.41 9.42
C HIS A 25 -5.81 -8.24 9.14
N LEU A 26 -6.71 -7.75 8.28
CA LEU A 26 -7.86 -8.53 7.83
C LEU A 26 -7.43 -9.80 7.11
N SER A 27 -6.48 -9.72 6.16
CA SER A 27 -5.96 -10.88 5.44
C SER A 27 -5.44 -11.97 6.39
N ARG A 28 -4.62 -11.56 7.37
CA ARG A 28 -4.08 -12.47 8.40
C ARG A 28 -5.16 -13.11 9.26
N ARG A 29 -6.24 -12.38 9.58
CA ARG A 29 -7.36 -12.93 10.35
C ARG A 29 -8.23 -13.89 9.54
N LEU A 30 -8.34 -13.71 8.23
CA LEU A 30 -9.09 -14.62 7.37
C LEU A 30 -8.33 -15.93 7.14
N GLN A 31 -7.01 -15.86 6.99
CA GLN A 31 -6.15 -17.03 6.86
C GLN A 31 -6.25 -17.92 8.12
N GLY A 32 -6.61 -19.19 7.92
CA GLY A 32 -6.77 -20.17 9.01
C GLY A 32 -8.11 -20.12 9.75
N SER A 33 -8.93 -19.09 9.55
CA SER A 33 -10.23 -18.96 10.23
C SER A 33 -11.41 -19.55 9.44
N ILE A 34 -11.25 -19.75 8.14
CA ILE A 34 -12.24 -20.35 7.25
C ILE A 34 -11.57 -21.35 6.30
N ALA A 35 -12.36 -22.27 5.72
CA ALA A 35 -11.86 -23.26 4.77
C ALA A 35 -11.15 -22.58 3.59
N GLY A 36 -10.00 -23.12 3.17
CA GLY A 36 -9.12 -22.44 2.21
C GLY A 36 -9.79 -22.05 0.89
N PHE A 37 -10.69 -22.89 0.35
CA PHE A 37 -11.45 -22.56 -0.87
C PHE A 37 -12.42 -21.37 -0.70
N ASN A 38 -12.77 -21.05 0.54
CA ASN A 38 -13.59 -19.91 0.91
C ASN A 38 -12.77 -18.69 1.35
N THR A 39 -11.43 -18.79 1.42
CA THR A 39 -10.58 -17.67 1.83
C THR A 39 -10.31 -16.75 0.64
N PRO A 40 -10.84 -15.51 0.62
CA PRO A 40 -10.53 -14.57 -0.44
C PRO A 40 -9.10 -14.05 -0.31
N ARG A 41 -8.50 -13.64 -1.43
CA ARG A 41 -7.25 -12.88 -1.42
C ARG A 41 -7.53 -11.41 -1.16
N VAL A 42 -6.81 -10.81 -0.22
CA VAL A 42 -6.90 -9.36 0.02
C VAL A 42 -5.84 -8.70 -0.84
N VAL A 43 -6.26 -7.77 -1.71
CA VAL A 43 -5.38 -7.20 -2.72
C VAL A 43 -5.42 -5.67 -2.76
N CYS A 44 -4.30 -5.07 -3.15
CA CYS A 44 -4.23 -3.69 -3.62
C CYS A 44 -4.18 -3.72 -5.15
N ASP A 45 -5.01 -2.94 -5.84
CA ASP A 45 -4.75 -2.66 -7.26
C ASP A 45 -3.71 -1.53 -7.33
N ALA A 46 -2.48 -1.88 -7.71
CA ALA A 46 -1.36 -0.96 -7.64
C ALA A 46 -1.59 0.23 -8.59
N PRO A 47 -1.62 1.47 -8.07
CA PRO A 47 -1.94 2.66 -8.87
C PRO A 47 -1.05 2.78 -10.12
N GLY A 48 -1.58 3.30 -11.23
CA GLY A 48 -0.79 3.45 -12.46
C GLY A 48 -0.62 2.15 -13.27
N GLY A 49 -1.41 1.11 -12.96
CA GLY A 49 -1.47 -0.12 -13.75
C GLY A 49 -0.45 -1.18 -13.34
N GLY A 50 0.01 -1.18 -12.08
CA GLY A 50 0.87 -2.24 -11.54
C GLY A 50 0.12 -3.57 -11.34
N GLY A 51 -1.21 -3.56 -11.45
CA GLY A 51 -2.07 -4.72 -11.35
C GLY A 51 -2.37 -5.13 -9.90
N LYS A 52 -3.03 -6.27 -9.75
CA LYS A 52 -3.55 -6.77 -8.47
C LYS A 52 -2.42 -7.43 -7.69
N ARG A 53 -2.02 -6.79 -6.58
CA ARG A 53 -0.95 -7.24 -5.70
C ARG A 53 -1.55 -7.78 -4.40
N GLU A 54 -1.06 -8.92 -3.92
CA GLU A 54 -1.44 -9.43 -2.60
C GLU A 54 -1.08 -8.38 -1.54
N ILE A 55 -1.95 -8.12 -0.57
CA ILE A 55 -1.82 -6.97 0.34
C ILE A 55 -0.53 -6.96 1.17
N SER A 56 0.10 -8.12 1.37
CA SER A 56 1.38 -8.26 2.09
C SER A 56 2.61 -8.26 1.17
N SER A 57 2.44 -8.04 -0.14
CA SER A 57 3.51 -8.10 -1.15
C SER A 57 4.12 -6.75 -1.52
N TYR A 58 3.89 -5.72 -0.72
CA TYR A 58 4.53 -4.42 -0.90
C TYR A 58 6.07 -4.55 -0.71
N THR A 59 6.82 -3.72 -1.43
CA THR A 59 8.28 -3.63 -1.32
C THR A 59 8.69 -2.86 -0.07
N LEU A 60 7.95 -1.79 0.25
CA LEU A 60 8.20 -0.95 1.41
C LEU A 60 6.87 -0.34 1.87
N TYR A 61 6.70 -0.17 3.17
CA TYR A 61 5.53 0.50 3.73
C TYR A 61 5.94 1.33 4.96
N ASP A 62 5.62 2.62 4.90
CA ASP A 62 5.77 3.55 6.01
C ASP A 62 4.38 3.89 6.57
N GLN A 63 4.09 3.37 7.76
CA GLN A 63 2.78 3.52 8.43
C GLN A 63 2.59 4.90 9.06
N GLU A 64 3.66 5.65 9.31
CA GLU A 64 3.59 6.98 9.90
C GLU A 64 3.05 7.96 8.86
N ILE A 65 3.64 7.98 7.67
CA ILE A 65 3.16 8.82 6.54
C ILE A 65 2.10 8.13 5.68
N GLY A 66 1.84 6.84 5.91
CA GLY A 66 0.81 6.09 5.20
C GLY A 66 1.14 5.79 3.74
N VAL A 67 2.41 5.54 3.39
CA VAL A 67 2.80 5.32 1.99
C VAL A 67 3.38 3.94 1.80
N SER A 68 2.83 3.20 0.84
CA SER A 68 3.30 1.87 0.44
C SER A 68 3.82 1.88 -1.00
N ALA A 69 4.90 1.16 -1.25
CA ALA A 69 5.54 1.00 -2.55
C ALA A 69 5.36 -0.44 -3.06
N TRP A 70 5.02 -0.56 -4.34
CA TRP A 70 4.67 -1.82 -4.99
C TRP A 70 5.41 -1.94 -6.32
N THR A 71 5.72 -3.17 -6.72
CA THR A 71 6.33 -3.47 -8.02
C THR A 71 5.50 -4.48 -8.80
N SER A 72 5.63 -4.44 -10.14
CA SER A 72 5.00 -5.41 -11.03
C SER A 72 6.04 -5.96 -12.01
N PRO A 73 6.84 -6.95 -11.59
CA PRO A 73 8.04 -7.36 -12.33
C PRO A 73 7.74 -7.88 -13.74
N THR A 74 6.56 -8.46 -13.97
CA THR A 74 6.16 -8.99 -15.29
C THR A 74 5.41 -7.95 -16.13
N ALA A 75 4.47 -7.21 -15.54
CA ALA A 75 3.62 -6.31 -16.31
C ALA A 75 4.33 -4.97 -16.63
N LYS A 76 5.12 -4.47 -15.69
CA LYS A 76 5.83 -3.17 -15.78
C LYS A 76 7.19 -3.24 -15.07
N PRO A 77 8.18 -3.91 -15.68
CA PRO A 77 9.49 -4.14 -15.04
C PRO A 77 10.19 -2.82 -14.70
N GLY A 78 10.64 -2.67 -13.45
CA GLY A 78 11.38 -1.49 -12.98
C GLY A 78 10.52 -0.28 -12.61
N GLU A 79 9.20 -0.32 -12.82
CA GLU A 79 8.30 0.72 -12.30
C GLU A 79 7.94 0.46 -10.83
N ILE A 80 7.84 1.55 -10.05
CA ILE A 80 7.33 1.53 -8.68
C ILE A 80 6.01 2.30 -8.62
N PHE A 81 5.03 1.68 -7.98
CA PHE A 81 3.71 2.23 -7.76
C PHE A 81 3.53 2.56 -6.30
N TYR A 82 2.94 3.73 -6.01
CA TYR A 82 2.75 4.20 -4.64
C TYR A 82 1.26 4.27 -4.32
N TYR A 83 0.87 3.70 -3.19
CA TYR A 83 -0.47 3.86 -2.62
C TYR A 83 -0.38 4.63 -1.30
N TYR A 84 -1.27 5.59 -1.13
CA TYR A 84 -1.30 6.54 -0.02
C TYR A 84 -2.53 6.29 0.83
N ASP A 85 -2.37 5.83 2.07
CA ASP A 85 -3.44 5.67 3.04
C ASP A 85 -4.18 6.99 3.32
N PRO A 86 -5.47 6.95 3.72
CA PRO A 86 -6.21 8.15 4.07
C PRO A 86 -5.58 8.92 5.23
N ILE A 87 -5.36 10.22 5.09
CA ILE A 87 -4.57 11.01 6.06
C ILE A 87 -5.22 10.96 7.44
N HIS A 88 -6.55 11.09 7.51
CA HIS A 88 -7.33 11.05 8.75
C HIS A 88 -7.27 9.71 9.51
N ARG A 89 -6.69 8.66 8.91
CA ARG A 89 -6.50 7.33 9.52
C ARG A 89 -5.07 7.11 10.01
N LEU A 90 -4.16 8.04 9.74
CA LEU A 90 -2.77 7.98 10.19
C LEU A 90 -2.65 8.37 11.67
N PRO A 91 -1.54 7.99 12.34
CA PRO A 91 -1.19 8.55 13.65
C PRO A 91 -1.16 10.09 13.63
N ASN A 92 -1.30 10.71 14.80
CA ASN A 92 -1.33 12.17 14.91
C ASN A 92 -0.05 12.82 14.36
N GLU A 93 1.10 12.18 14.58
CA GLU A 93 2.40 12.59 14.07
C GLU A 93 2.40 12.57 12.54
N GLY A 94 1.85 11.52 11.94
CA GLY A 94 1.66 11.39 10.50
C GLY A 94 0.78 12.49 9.90
N GLN A 95 -0.36 12.75 10.54
CA GLN A 95 -1.27 13.83 10.14
C GLN A 95 -0.59 15.21 10.21
N ALA A 96 0.19 15.46 11.27
CA ALA A 96 0.94 16.70 11.43
C ALA A 96 2.04 16.85 10.37
N LEU A 97 2.70 15.76 9.97
CA LEU A 97 3.67 15.79 8.86
C LEU A 97 2.99 16.19 7.55
N TRP A 98 1.83 15.62 7.21
CA TRP A 98 1.08 15.98 6.01
C TRP A 98 0.59 17.44 5.98
N ALA A 99 0.40 18.05 7.16
CA ALA A 99 0.13 19.49 7.26
C ALA A 99 1.38 20.37 7.06
N ASN A 100 2.58 19.80 7.10
CA ASN A 100 3.86 20.48 6.89
C ASN A 100 4.48 20.07 5.54
N GLU A 101 4.14 20.81 4.49
CA GLU A 101 4.51 20.49 3.11
C GLU A 101 6.03 20.31 2.87
N PRO A 102 6.93 21.19 3.38
CA PRO A 102 8.38 20.96 3.26
C PRO A 102 8.86 19.63 3.87
N GLU A 103 8.34 19.28 5.05
CA GLU A 103 8.80 18.09 5.76
C GLU A 103 8.23 16.81 5.15
N ILE A 104 6.94 16.77 4.77
CA ILE A 104 6.38 15.60 4.09
C ILE A 104 7.05 15.37 2.73
N ASN A 105 7.36 16.43 1.97
CA ASN A 105 8.06 16.30 0.70
C ASN A 105 9.47 15.70 0.89
N ARG A 106 10.21 16.13 1.92
CA ARG A 106 11.50 15.53 2.29
C ARG A 106 11.34 14.06 2.65
N ARG A 107 10.33 13.72 3.46
CA ARG A 107 10.06 12.34 3.91
C ARG A 107 9.67 11.43 2.75
N LEU A 108 8.83 11.91 1.83
CA LEU A 108 8.43 11.21 0.61
C LEU A 108 9.63 10.97 -0.31
N ALA A 109 10.50 11.96 -0.51
CA ALA A 109 11.69 11.79 -1.33
C ALA A 109 12.61 10.69 -0.77
N LYS A 110 12.85 10.69 0.54
CA LYS A 110 13.62 9.64 1.22
C LYS A 110 12.96 8.27 1.06
N PHE A 111 11.65 8.18 1.29
CA PHE A 111 10.90 6.93 1.15
C PHE A 111 10.97 6.37 -0.28
N LYS A 112 10.79 7.22 -1.30
CA LYS A 112 10.85 6.81 -2.70
C LYS A 112 12.24 6.30 -3.08
N ALA A 113 13.31 6.95 -2.60
CA ALA A 113 14.68 6.50 -2.83
C ALA A 113 14.95 5.12 -2.18
N GLU A 114 14.48 4.90 -0.95
CA GLU A 114 14.60 3.60 -0.27
C GLU A 114 13.80 2.50 -1.00
N ALA A 115 12.58 2.81 -1.44
CA ALA A 115 11.76 1.89 -2.22
C ALA A 115 12.44 1.47 -3.53
N MET A 116 13.05 2.42 -4.24
CA MET A 116 13.85 2.15 -5.45
C MET A 116 15.02 1.22 -5.17
N ALA A 117 15.80 1.49 -4.11
CA ALA A 117 16.92 0.65 -3.73
C ALA A 117 16.50 -0.79 -3.39
N LYS A 118 15.40 -0.96 -2.62
CA LYS A 118 14.87 -2.29 -2.28
C LYS A 118 14.31 -3.04 -3.49
N ALA A 119 13.63 -2.34 -4.39
CA ALA A 119 13.09 -2.94 -5.61
C ALA A 119 14.23 -3.49 -6.49
N GLU A 120 15.31 -2.74 -6.67
CA GLU A 120 16.45 -3.17 -7.47
C GLU A 120 17.21 -4.34 -6.81
N ALA A 121 17.37 -4.32 -5.48
CA ALA A 121 18.00 -5.43 -4.75
C ALA A 121 17.24 -6.77 -4.84
N THR A 122 15.93 -6.73 -5.14
CA THR A 122 15.06 -7.92 -5.23
C THR A 122 14.91 -8.42 -6.67
N ARG A 123 15.60 -7.77 -7.64
CA ARG A 123 15.54 -8.08 -9.06
C ARG A 123 16.53 -9.21 -9.39
N VAL A 124 16.11 -10.45 -9.13
CA VAL A 124 16.81 -11.68 -9.55
C VAL A 124 16.25 -12.17 -10.87
#